data_AF-A0A8D0L442-F1
#
_entry.id   AF-A0A8D0L442-F1
#
_cell.length_a   1.000
_cell.length_b   1.000
_cell.length_c   1.000
_cell.angle_alpha   90.00
_cell.angle_beta   90.00
_cell.angle_gamma   90.00
#
_symmetry.space_group_name_H-M   'P 1'
#
loop_
_entity.id
_entity.type
_entity.pdbx_description
1 polymer ?
#
loop_
_entity_poly.entity_id
_entity_poly.type
_entity_poly.pdbx_seq_one_letter_code
_entity_poly.pdbx_strand_id
1 'polypeptide(L)'
;MGFDGDQCLGIQLIEFGKKKRQILHGNPLPLTRKAILTWVGFTAEGTPCYVDSEGTVRMLNRGLGNTWTPVCDTREYCKGKSDHYWVVGIHENP
;
A
#
# COMPACT_ATOMS: atom_id res chain seq x y z
N MET A 1 -10.73 -15.22 5.82
CA MET A 1 -11.00 -14.21 6.87
C MET A 1 -9.77 -14.19 7.77
N GLY A 2 -9.28 -13.01 8.18
CA GLY A 2 -8.19 -12.97 9.16
C GLY A 2 -8.70 -13.21 10.58
N PHE A 3 -7.79 -13.43 11.53
CA PHE A 3 -8.09 -13.70 12.94
C PHE A 3 -7.45 -12.62 13.82
N ASP A 4 -7.93 -12.46 15.06
CA ASP A 4 -7.35 -11.55 16.06
C ASP A 4 -7.21 -10.08 15.63
N GLY A 5 -8.10 -9.63 14.75
CA GLY A 5 -8.12 -8.27 14.20
C GLY A 5 -7.31 -8.10 12.92
N ASP A 6 -6.61 -9.13 12.45
CA ASP A 6 -5.90 -9.09 11.17
C ASP A 6 -6.88 -9.20 9.99
N GLN A 7 -6.55 -8.54 8.87
CA GLN A 7 -7.22 -8.76 7.60
C GLN A 7 -6.49 -9.82 6.77
N CYS A 8 -7.21 -10.50 5.88
CA CYS A 8 -6.66 -11.45 4.92
C CYS A 8 -6.98 -10.92 3.51
N LEU A 9 -6.19 -9.93 3.07
CA LEU A 9 -6.38 -9.27 1.79
C LEU A 9 -5.42 -9.85 0.73
N GLY A 10 -5.90 -9.92 -0.50
CA GLY A 10 -5.08 -10.23 -1.68
C GLY A 10 -5.09 -9.06 -2.65
N ILE A 11 -4.08 -9.00 -3.52
CA ILE A 11 -3.97 -7.98 -4.57
C ILE A 11 -3.86 -8.61 -5.96
N GLN A 12 -4.66 -8.08 -6.88
CA GLN A 12 -4.59 -8.37 -8.31
C GLN A 12 -4.25 -7.08 -9.05
N LEU A 13 -3.12 -7.08 -9.76
CA LEU A 13 -2.67 -5.94 -10.55
C LEU A 13 -2.71 -6.32 -12.02
N ILE A 14 -3.46 -5.58 -12.83
CA ILE A 14 -3.70 -5.86 -14.25
C ILE A 14 -3.35 -4.62 -15.07
N GLU A 15 -2.59 -4.82 -16.13
CA GLU A 15 -2.33 -3.82 -17.16
C GLU A 15 -3.23 -4.08 -18.36
N PHE A 16 -4.03 -3.09 -18.75
CA PHE A 16 -5.02 -3.18 -19.85
C PHE A 16 -4.51 -2.60 -21.18
N GLY A 17 -3.20 -2.61 -21.41
CA GLY A 17 -2.61 -2.20 -22.70
C GLY A 17 -3.01 -3.10 -23.87
N LYS A 18 -2.42 -2.88 -25.06
CA LYS A 18 -2.66 -3.70 -26.28
C LYS A 18 -2.56 -5.20 -26.02
N LYS A 19 -1.61 -5.59 -25.15
CA LYS A 19 -1.52 -6.93 -24.58
C LYS A 19 -1.88 -6.84 -23.10
N LYS A 20 -2.99 -7.49 -22.71
CA LYS A 20 -3.39 -7.59 -21.30
C LYS A 20 -2.36 -8.40 -20.53
N ARG A 21 -1.94 -7.92 -19.36
CA ARG A 21 -1.03 -8.64 -18.46
C ARG A 21 -1.58 -8.59 -17.05
N GLN A 22 -1.58 -9.73 -16.39
CA GLN A 22 -1.75 -9.78 -14.94
C GLN A 22 -0.35 -9.82 -14.33
N ILE A 23 -0.04 -8.81 -13.52
CA ILE A 23 1.28 -8.62 -12.90
C ILE A 23 1.32 -9.30 -11.55
N LEU A 24 0.24 -9.15 -10.76
CA LEU A 24 0.06 -9.82 -9.47
C LEU A 24 -1.16 -10.74 -9.53
N HIS A 25 -0.99 -11.97 -9.06
CA HIS A 25 -1.92 -13.07 -9.23
C HIS A 25 -2.66 -13.42 -7.93
N GLY A 26 -3.29 -12.41 -7.31
CA GLY A 26 -3.96 -12.60 -6.02
C GLY A 26 -2.96 -12.78 -4.88
N ASN A 27 -1.76 -12.21 -5.01
CA ASN A 27 -0.72 -12.28 -3.99
C ASN A 27 -1.24 -11.69 -2.67
N PRO A 28 -0.81 -12.20 -1.49
CA PRO A 28 -1.15 -11.59 -0.22
C PRO A 28 -0.70 -10.13 -0.16
N LEU A 29 -1.58 -9.25 0.33
CA LEU A 29 -1.26 -7.84 0.55
C LEU A 29 -0.76 -7.66 2.00
N PRO A 30 0.53 -7.36 2.23
CA PRO A 30 1.06 -7.28 3.59
C PRO A 30 0.51 -6.05 4.31
N LEU A 31 -0.02 -6.23 5.52
CA LEU A 31 -0.49 -5.15 6.39
C LEU A 31 0.26 -5.21 7.72
N THR A 32 0.32 -4.08 8.41
CA THR A 32 0.70 -4.08 9.82
C THR A 32 -0.31 -4.91 10.62
N ARG A 33 0.16 -5.63 11.65
CA ARG A 33 -0.68 -6.49 12.48
C ARG A 33 -1.83 -5.68 13.09
N LYS A 34 -3.05 -6.22 13.03
CA LYS A 34 -4.32 -5.60 13.46
C LYS A 34 -4.71 -4.32 12.72
N ALA A 35 -3.99 -3.98 11.65
CA ALA A 35 -4.32 -2.82 10.83
C ALA A 35 -5.36 -3.18 9.77
N ILE A 36 -6.09 -2.16 9.32
CA ILE A 36 -6.97 -2.24 8.15
C ILE A 36 -6.39 -1.41 7.00
N LEU A 37 -6.71 -1.76 5.75
CA LEU A 37 -6.39 -0.93 4.59
C LEU A 37 -7.18 0.38 4.64
N THR A 38 -6.50 1.53 4.55
CA THR A 38 -7.13 2.87 4.65
C THR A 38 -7.05 3.67 3.36
N TRP A 39 -6.02 3.45 2.53
CA TRP A 39 -5.88 4.09 1.24
C TRP A 39 -5.17 3.16 0.26
N VAL A 40 -5.55 3.22 -1.02
CA VAL A 40 -4.87 2.53 -2.12
C VAL A 40 -4.90 3.42 -3.34
N GLY A 41 -3.83 3.42 -4.11
CA GLY A 41 -3.74 4.22 -5.32
C GLY A 41 -2.42 4.00 -6.03
N PHE A 42 -2.07 5.00 -6.83
CA PHE A 42 -0.80 5.08 -7.54
C PHE A 42 -0.12 6.39 -7.18
N THR A 43 1.20 6.40 -7.28
CA THR A 43 1.96 7.65 -7.37
C THR A 43 1.58 8.40 -8.66
N ALA A 44 1.91 9.69 -8.73
CA ALA A 44 1.77 10.46 -9.96
C ALA A 44 2.51 9.82 -11.15
N GLU A 45 3.58 9.07 -10.88
CA GLU A 45 4.44 8.39 -11.83
C GLU A 45 3.95 6.97 -12.19
N GLY A 46 2.91 6.47 -11.52
CA GLY A 46 2.25 5.20 -11.86
C GLY A 46 2.75 3.97 -11.09
N THR A 47 3.40 4.15 -9.94
CA THR A 47 3.76 3.05 -9.04
C THR A 47 2.62 2.77 -8.06
N PRO A 48 2.13 1.52 -7.95
CA PRO A 48 1.11 1.16 -6.96
C PRO A 48 1.58 1.43 -5.53
N CYS A 49 0.70 2.03 -4.72
CA CYS A 49 0.92 2.32 -3.31
C CYS A 49 -0.33 2.07 -2.49
N TYR A 50 -0.14 1.83 -1.19
CA TYR A 50 -1.24 1.79 -0.23
C TYR A 50 -0.78 2.19 1.16
N VAL A 51 -1.77 2.46 2.02
CA VAL A 51 -1.58 2.86 3.41
C VAL A 51 -2.51 2.04 4.29
N ASP A 52 -2.02 1.63 5.46
CA ASP A 52 -2.84 0.98 6.49
C ASP A 52 -3.19 1.92 7.65
N SER A 53 -4.06 1.46 8.55
CA SER A 53 -4.56 2.27 9.67
C SER A 53 -3.49 2.59 10.72
N GLU A 54 -2.38 1.86 10.71
CA GLU A 54 -1.22 2.16 11.55
C GLU A 54 -0.29 3.19 10.89
N GLY A 55 -0.68 3.76 9.74
CA GLY A 55 0.00 4.88 9.12
C GLY A 55 1.20 4.49 8.25
N THR A 56 1.43 3.20 8.02
CA THR A 56 2.53 2.72 7.18
C THR A 56 2.17 2.83 5.70
N VAL A 57 2.95 3.61 4.95
CA VAL A 57 2.86 3.74 3.50
C VAL A 57 3.76 2.70 2.83
N ARG A 58 3.20 1.88 1.95
CA ARG A 58 3.93 0.86 1.18
C ARG A 58 3.83 1.13 -0.32
N MET A 59 4.94 0.92 -1.02
CA MET A 59 5.09 1.12 -2.45
C MET A 59 5.53 -0.18 -3.12
N LEU A 60 5.01 -0.44 -4.32
CA LEU A 60 5.42 -1.61 -5.10
C LEU A 60 6.84 -1.43 -5.64
N ASN A 61 7.75 -2.27 -5.20
CA ASN A 61 9.13 -2.28 -5.65
C ASN A 61 9.31 -3.19 -6.86
N ARG A 62 9.26 -2.60 -8.06
CA ARG A 62 9.47 -3.31 -9.34
C ARG A 62 10.91 -3.81 -9.50
N GLY A 63 11.89 -3.13 -8.89
CA GLY A 63 13.30 -3.54 -8.90
C GLY A 63 13.59 -4.75 -8.00
N LEU A 64 12.73 -5.00 -7.01
CA LEU A 64 12.81 -6.12 -6.09
C LEU A 64 11.61 -7.06 -6.27
N GLY A 65 11.46 -7.60 -7.49
CA GLY A 65 10.53 -8.71 -7.75
C GLY A 65 9.05 -8.41 -7.48
N ASN A 66 8.62 -7.13 -7.61
CA ASN A 66 7.27 -6.69 -7.29
C ASN A 66 6.87 -6.95 -5.82
N THR A 67 7.83 -6.82 -4.90
CA THR A 67 7.56 -6.85 -3.45
C THR A 67 7.04 -5.49 -2.96
N TRP A 68 6.50 -5.45 -1.75
CA TRP A 68 6.03 -4.20 -1.12
C TRP A 68 7.08 -3.67 -0.15
N THR A 69 7.57 -2.46 -0.41
CA THR A 69 8.56 -1.79 0.43
C THR A 69 7.88 -0.68 1.24
N PRO A 70 8.02 -0.64 2.58
CA PRO A 70 7.59 0.51 3.36
C PRO A 70 8.47 1.72 3.03
N VAL A 71 7.83 2.86 2.74
CA VAL A 71 8.53 4.09 2.31
C VAL A 71 8.29 5.27 3.25
N CYS A 72 7.28 5.20 4.13
CA CYS A 72 6.98 6.22 5.13
C CYS A 72 6.16 5.61 6.28
N ASP A 73 6.38 6.11 7.49
CA ASP A 73 5.47 5.94 8.63
C ASP A 73 4.93 7.31 9.05
N THR A 74 3.65 7.54 8.81
CA THR A 74 3.00 8.82 9.15
C THR A 74 2.90 9.04 10.66
N ARG A 75 3.02 7.98 11.48
CA ARG A 75 2.97 8.07 12.94
C ARG A 75 4.19 8.78 13.53
N GLU A 76 5.33 8.74 12.84
CA GLU A 76 6.55 9.47 13.25
C GLU A 76 6.34 11.00 13.26
N TYR A 77 5.33 11.48 12.52
CA TYR A 77 5.00 12.90 12.38
C TYR A 77 3.75 13.31 13.19
N CYS A 78 3.14 12.37 13.91
CA CYS A 78 2.04 12.63 14.84
C CYS A 78 2.59 13.06 16.21
N LYS A 79 1.90 13.98 16.90
CA LYS A 79 2.28 14.41 18.26
C LYS A 79 1.57 13.60 19.34
N GLY A 80 0.44 13.00 19.00
CA GLY A 80 -0.36 12.18 19.91
C GLY A 80 -1.00 10.99 19.23
N LYS A 81 -1.58 10.10 20.05
CA LYS A 81 -2.27 8.90 19.55
C LYS A 81 -3.48 9.22 18.68
N SER A 82 -4.17 10.33 18.97
CA SER A 82 -5.35 10.83 18.25
C SER A 82 -5.04 11.55 16.93
N ASP A 83 -3.77 11.87 16.67
CA ASP A 83 -3.40 12.57 15.44
C ASP A 83 -3.29 11.55 14.30
N HIS A 84 -3.79 11.89 13.12
CA HIS A 84 -3.72 11.03 11.95
C HIS A 84 -3.47 11.87 10.69
N TYR A 85 -2.79 11.27 9.71
CA TYR A 85 -2.67 11.82 8.36
C TYR A 85 -3.69 11.14 7.44
N TRP A 86 -4.37 11.94 6.61
CA TRP A 86 -5.24 11.44 5.56
C TRP A 86 -4.55 11.62 4.21
N VAL A 87 -4.15 10.52 3.59
CA VAL A 87 -3.37 10.53 2.35
C VAL A 87 -4.27 10.92 1.17
N VAL A 88 -3.81 11.91 0.40
CA VAL A 88 -4.49 12.44 -0.79
C VAL A 88 -3.75 12.12 -2.09
N GLY A 89 -2.44 11.94 -2.05
CA GLY A 89 -1.59 11.67 -3.21
C GLY A 89 -0.15 11.37 -2.80
N ILE A 90 0.62 10.80 -3.74
CA ILE A 90 2.02 10.43 -3.56
C ILE A 90 2.77 10.80 -4.86
N HIS A 91 3.95 11.42 -4.72
CA HIS A 91 4.81 11.80 -5.84
C HIS A 91 6.21 11.24 -5.59
N GLU A 92 6.81 10.63 -6.60
CA GLU A 92 8.18 10.09 -6.56
C GLU A 92 9.23 11.13 -6.97
N ASN A 93 8.85 12.06 -7.86
CA ASN A 93 9.72 13.11 -8.35
C ASN A 93 9.02 14.49 -8.30
N PRO A 94 9.39 15.36 -7.34
CA PRO A 94 8.78 16.68 -7.15
C PRO A 94 8.87 17.62 -8.35
#